data_AF-A0AAW4KSJ2-F1
#
_entry.id   AF-A0AAW4KSJ2-F1
#
_cell.length_a   1.000
_cell.length_b   1.000
_cell.length_c   1.000
_cell.angle_alpha   90.00
_cell.angle_beta   90.00
_cell.angle_gamma   90.00
#
_symmetry.space_group_name_H-M   'P 1'
#
loop_
_entity.id
_entity.type
_entity.pdbx_description
1 polymer ?
#
loop_
_entity_poly.entity_id
_entity_poly.type
_entity_poly.pdbx_seq_one_letter_code
_entity_poly.pdbx_strand_id
1 'polypeptide(L)'
;TVQFVGQVVLAVAARDLETARKAAMAAVIEYEDLEPVLDVVEAFRNKHFVLDSHTHQRGDSATALANAKHRIQGTLHIGGQEHFYLETQISSVMPTEDGGMIVYCSTQNP
;
A
#
# COMPACT_ATOMS: atom_id res chain seq x y z
N THR A 1 -13.75 -3.69 9.07
CA THR A 1 -13.78 -4.09 7.64
C THR A 1 -12.36 -4.26 7.16
N VAL A 2 -12.11 -5.23 6.28
CA VAL A 2 -10.82 -5.39 5.58
C VAL A 2 -10.88 -4.56 4.30
N GLN A 3 -9.84 -3.77 4.04
CA GLN A 3 -9.78 -2.80 2.94
C GLN A 3 -9.03 -3.33 1.72
N PHE A 4 -8.13 -4.29 1.91
CA PHE A 4 -7.33 -4.90 0.83
C PHE A 4 -6.84 -6.29 1.19
N VAL A 5 -6.54 -7.09 0.17
CA VAL A 5 -5.95 -8.43 0.33
C VAL A 5 -4.55 -8.31 0.95
N GLY A 6 -4.31 -9.02 2.04
CA GLY A 6 -3.03 -8.98 2.77
C GLY A 6 -3.02 -8.04 3.98
N GLN A 7 -4.12 -7.33 4.27
CA GLN A 7 -4.24 -6.57 5.51
C GLN A 7 -4.18 -7.51 6.72
N VAL A 8 -3.32 -7.20 7.68
CA VAL A 8 -3.15 -7.99 8.91
C VAL A 8 -4.42 -7.94 9.75
N VAL A 9 -4.97 -9.11 10.09
CA VAL A 9 -6.17 -9.25 10.95
C VAL A 9 -5.81 -9.74 12.35
N LEU A 10 -4.79 -10.60 12.47
CA LEU A 10 -4.31 -11.17 13.72
C LEU A 10 -2.81 -11.45 13.66
N ALA A 11 -2.19 -11.63 14.82
CA ALA A 11 -0.82 -12.10 14.97
C ALA A 11 -0.78 -13.27 15.97
N VAL A 12 0.06 -14.27 15.70
CA VAL A 12 0.21 -15.46 16.56
C VAL A 12 1.62 -15.52 17.13
N ALA A 13 1.71 -15.63 18.45
CA ALA A 13 2.95 -15.90 19.15
C ALA A 13 3.00 -17.37 19.59
N ALA A 14 4.11 -18.05 19.32
CA ALA A 14 4.37 -19.41 19.76
C ALA A 14 5.85 -19.59 20.11
N ARG A 15 6.21 -20.75 20.66
CA ARG A 15 7.61 -21.06 21.04
C ARG A 15 8.55 -21.22 19.85
N ASP A 16 8.01 -21.48 18.67
CA ASP A 16 8.75 -21.65 17.43
C ASP A 16 7.93 -21.19 16.22
N LEU A 17 8.62 -20.94 15.11
CA LEU A 17 8.03 -20.39 13.88
C LEU A 17 7.03 -21.36 13.22
N GLU A 18 7.28 -22.66 13.26
CA GLU A 18 6.44 -23.65 12.61
C GLU A 18 5.08 -23.73 13.30
N THR A 19 5.08 -23.77 14.63
CA THR A 19 3.86 -23.74 15.44
C THR A 19 3.07 -22.45 15.22
N ALA A 20 3.73 -21.29 15.24
CA ALA A 20 3.06 -20.00 14.99
C ALA A 20 2.38 -19.97 13.62
N ARG A 21 3.07 -20.44 12.57
CA ARG A 21 2.53 -20.51 11.21
C ARG A 21 1.33 -21.46 11.10
N LYS A 22 1.44 -22.67 11.64
CA LYS A 22 0.32 -23.65 11.63
C LYS A 22 -0.90 -23.10 12.36
N ALA A 23 -0.71 -22.47 13.51
CA ALA A 23 -1.80 -21.88 14.27
C ALA A 23 -2.43 -20.68 13.55
N ALA A 24 -1.63 -19.80 12.92
CA ALA A 24 -2.15 -18.70 12.11
C ALA A 24 -2.96 -19.21 10.90
N MET A 25 -2.51 -20.28 10.23
CA MET A 25 -3.21 -20.92 9.11
C MET A 25 -4.50 -21.63 9.53
N ALA A 26 -4.64 -22.00 10.80
CA ALA A 26 -5.84 -22.64 11.33
C ALA A 26 -6.93 -21.64 11.75
N ALA A 27 -6.64 -20.34 11.73
CA ALA A 27 -7.62 -19.32 12.07
C ALA A 27 -8.75 -19.30 11.03
N VAL A 28 -9.99 -19.39 11.51
CA VAL A 28 -11.20 -19.20 10.70
C VAL A 28 -11.68 -17.78 10.91
N ILE A 29 -11.78 -17.01 9.83
CA ILE A 29 -12.28 -15.63 9.85
C ILE A 29 -13.45 -15.56 8.88
N GLU A 30 -14.61 -15.16 9.39
CA GLU A 30 -15.81 -14.96 8.60
C GLU A 30 -15.90 -13.50 8.15
N TYR A 31 -16.27 -13.31 6.89
CA TYR A 31 -16.40 -11.99 6.28
C TYR A 31 -17.77 -11.83 5.64
N GLU A 32 -18.22 -10.58 5.58
CA GLU A 32 -19.29 -10.15 4.69
C GLU A 32 -18.64 -9.36 3.56
N ASP A 33 -18.90 -9.77 2.32
CA ASP A 33 -18.33 -9.12 1.14
C ASP A 33 -18.97 -7.75 0.91
N LEU A 34 -18.12 -6.75 0.68
CA LEU A 34 -18.50 -5.40 0.29
C LEU A 34 -17.97 -5.11 -1.11
N GLU A 35 -18.66 -4.25 -1.87
CA GLU A 35 -18.24 -3.86 -3.22
C GLU A 35 -16.88 -3.12 -3.17
N PRO A 36 -15.80 -3.66 -3.77
CA PRO A 36 -14.49 -3.04 -3.75
C PRO A 36 -14.29 -2.10 -4.94
N VAL A 37 -13.42 -1.09 -4.78
CA VAL A 37 -12.93 -0.27 -5.91
C VAL A 37 -11.49 -0.68 -6.20
N LEU A 38 -11.27 -1.34 -7.34
CA LEU A 38 -9.97 -1.96 -7.68
C LEU A 38 -9.24 -1.28 -8.84
N ASP A 39 -9.91 -0.42 -9.60
CA ASP A 39 -9.36 0.28 -10.76
C ASP A 39 -9.21 1.79 -10.50
N VAL A 40 -8.12 2.37 -11.00
CA VAL A 40 -7.82 3.81 -10.80
C VAL A 40 -8.78 4.72 -11.57
N VAL A 41 -9.26 4.30 -12.74
CA VAL A 41 -10.21 5.07 -13.56
C VAL A 41 -11.59 5.02 -12.90
N GLU A 42 -11.98 3.88 -12.36
CA GLU A 42 -13.19 3.74 -11.54
C GLU A 42 -13.12 4.64 -10.29
N ALA A 43 -12.04 4.58 -9.51
CA ALA A 43 -11.84 5.42 -8.33
C ALA A 43 -11.96 6.92 -8.68
N PHE A 44 -11.36 7.34 -9.80
CA PHE A 44 -11.46 8.71 -10.29
C PHE A 44 -12.91 9.11 -10.62
N ARG A 45 -13.66 8.25 -11.32
CA ARG A 45 -15.08 8.49 -11.64
C ARG A 45 -15.94 8.62 -10.39
N ASN A 46 -15.64 7.82 -9.36
CA ASN A 46 -16.33 7.81 -8.08
C ASN A 46 -15.87 8.95 -7.14
N LYS A 47 -14.93 9.80 -7.58
CA LYS A 47 -14.29 10.85 -6.76
C LYS A 47 -13.68 10.27 -5.47
N HIS A 48 -13.19 9.04 -5.53
CA HIS A 48 -12.57 8.34 -4.43
C HIS A 48 -11.07 8.68 -4.41
N PHE A 49 -10.73 9.79 -3.74
CA PHE A 49 -9.37 10.31 -3.69
C PHE A 49 -8.75 10.11 -2.30
N VAL A 50 -7.44 9.89 -2.26
CA VAL A 50 -6.67 9.84 -1.00
C VAL A 50 -6.33 11.25 -0.52
N LEU A 51 -6.02 12.16 -1.45
CA LEU A 51 -5.66 13.55 -1.20
C LEU A 51 -6.30 14.46 -2.25
N ASP A 52 -6.39 15.75 -1.94
CA ASP A 52 -6.83 16.76 -2.90
C ASP A 52 -5.89 16.86 -4.11
N SER A 53 -6.46 17.18 -5.26
CA SER A 53 -5.70 17.35 -6.50
C SER A 53 -4.72 18.50 -6.38
N HIS A 54 -3.45 18.23 -6.72
CA HIS A 54 -2.42 19.24 -6.83
C HIS A 54 -2.20 19.63 -8.29
N THR A 55 -2.13 20.93 -8.59
CA THR A 55 -1.97 21.43 -9.97
C THR A 55 -0.77 22.36 -10.07
N HIS A 56 0.14 22.04 -10.98
CA HIS A 56 1.21 22.93 -11.41
C HIS A 56 0.86 23.53 -12.77
N GLN A 57 0.87 24.86 -12.88
CA GLN A 57 0.61 25.56 -14.13
C GLN A 57 1.65 26.65 -14.37
N ARG A 58 2.09 26.77 -15.62
CA ARG A 58 2.93 27.89 -16.09
C ARG A 58 2.40 28.39 -17.43
N GLY A 59 2.03 29.66 -17.48
CA GLY A 59 1.46 30.28 -18.68
C GLY A 59 0.03 29.81 -19.00
N ASP A 60 -0.40 30.10 -20.22
CA ASP A 60 -1.73 29.76 -20.74
C ASP A 60 -1.64 28.63 -21.77
N SER A 61 -1.85 27.40 -21.28
CA SER A 61 -1.84 26.20 -22.11
C SER A 61 -3.02 26.12 -23.07
N ALA A 62 -4.17 26.70 -22.73
CA ALA A 62 -5.37 26.64 -23.55
C ALA A 62 -5.16 27.42 -24.86
N THR A 63 -4.66 28.65 -24.77
CA THR A 63 -4.34 29.47 -25.95
C THR A 63 -3.22 28.86 -26.78
N ALA A 64 -2.17 28.33 -26.14
CA ALA A 64 -1.06 27.69 -26.84
C ALA A 64 -1.53 26.44 -27.65
N LEU A 65 -2.40 25.61 -27.06
CA LEU A 65 -2.96 24.44 -27.73
C LEU A 65 -3.92 24.82 -28.86
N ALA A 66 -4.72 25.88 -28.72
CA ALA A 66 -5.63 26.35 -29.75
C ALA A 66 -4.88 26.84 -31.00
N ASN A 67 -3.69 27.44 -30.82
CA ASN A 67 -2.87 27.98 -31.89
C ASN A 67 -1.85 26.97 -32.49
N ALA A 68 -1.78 25.74 -31.94
CA ALA A 68 -0.80 24.76 -32.37
C ALA A 68 -1.15 24.13 -33.73
N LYS A 69 -0.17 24.08 -34.65
CA LYS A 69 -0.33 23.45 -35.98
C LYS A 69 -0.67 21.96 -35.91
N HIS A 70 -0.14 21.26 -34.90
CA HIS A 70 -0.33 19.83 -34.70
C HIS A 70 -0.76 19.57 -33.25
N ARG A 71 -1.70 18.64 -33.07
CA ARG A 71 -2.20 18.20 -31.76
C ARG A 71 -2.26 16.69 -31.75
N ILE A 72 -1.81 16.09 -30.65
CA ILE A 72 -1.83 14.64 -30.44
C ILE A 72 -2.47 14.39 -29.07
N GLN A 73 -3.30 13.36 -29.00
CA GLN A 73 -3.92 12.90 -27.78
C GLN A 73 -3.73 11.39 -27.66
N GLY A 74 -3.44 10.92 -26.45
CA GLY A 74 -3.26 9.50 -26.16
C GLY A 74 -3.28 9.26 -24.65
N THR A 75 -3.30 7.99 -24.28
CA THR A 75 -3.28 7.52 -22.89
C THR A 75 -2.15 6.52 -22.71
N LEU A 76 -1.49 6.58 -21.56
CA LEU A 76 -0.44 5.64 -21.16
C LEU A 76 -0.80 5.05 -19.81
N HIS A 77 -0.64 3.73 -19.67
CA HIS A 77 -0.72 3.04 -18.40
C HIS A 77 0.65 2.48 -18.04
N ILE A 78 1.07 2.69 -16.80
CA ILE A 78 2.33 2.17 -16.25
C ILE A 78 1.95 1.35 -15.02
N GLY A 79 2.38 0.09 -15.00
CA GLY A 79 2.10 -0.83 -13.90
C GLY A 79 2.91 -0.56 -12.64
N GLY A 80 2.58 -1.29 -11.58
CA GLY A 80 3.36 -1.29 -10.34
C GLY A 80 4.64 -2.12 -10.44
N GLN A 81 5.48 -2.02 -9.41
CA GLN A 81 6.70 -2.78 -9.26
C GLN A 81 6.91 -3.17 -7.79
N GLU A 82 7.37 -4.39 -7.56
CA GLU A 82 7.80 -4.84 -6.23
C GLU A 82 9.29 -4.51 -6.03
N HIS A 83 9.66 -4.12 -4.82
CA HIS A 83 11.04 -3.78 -4.47
C HIS A 83 11.95 -5.00 -4.58
N PHE A 84 11.46 -6.15 -4.14
CA PHE A 84 12.16 -7.43 -4.21
C PHE A 84 13.53 -7.42 -3.51
N TYR A 85 13.59 -6.82 -2.32
CA TYR A 85 14.77 -6.87 -1.45
C TYR A 85 15.15 -8.32 -1.16
N LEU A 86 16.45 -8.62 -1.16
CA LEU A 86 16.96 -9.96 -0.85
C LEU A 86 16.74 -10.33 0.62
N GLU A 87 16.79 -9.35 1.51
CA GLU A 87 16.33 -9.48 2.89
C GLU A 87 14.86 -9.06 2.98
N THR A 88 14.02 -9.95 3.47
CA THR A 88 12.61 -9.65 3.73
C THR A 88 12.44 -8.82 5.00
N GLN A 89 11.28 -8.17 5.16
CA GLN A 89 10.93 -7.44 6.38
C GLN A 89 11.10 -8.30 7.64
N ILE A 90 11.92 -7.83 8.58
CA ILE A 90 12.24 -8.55 9.81
C ILE A 90 12.50 -7.59 10.97
N SER A 91 12.06 -7.99 12.16
CA SER A 91 12.39 -7.31 13.41
C SER A 91 12.58 -8.32 14.55
N SER A 92 13.48 -8.01 15.47
CA SER A 92 13.67 -8.72 16.74
C SER A 92 13.56 -7.73 17.89
N VAL A 93 12.78 -8.08 18.91
CA VAL A 93 12.46 -7.17 20.00
C VAL A 93 12.75 -7.85 21.34
N MET A 94 13.49 -7.17 22.22
CA MET A 94 13.88 -7.68 23.52
C MET A 94 13.49 -6.70 24.63
N PRO A 95 12.76 -7.16 25.67
CA PRO A 95 12.45 -6.31 26.81
C PRO A 95 13.71 -5.99 27.63
N THR A 96 13.73 -4.83 28.26
CA THR A 96 14.77 -4.38 29.20
C THR A 96 14.27 -4.41 30.64
N GLU A 97 15.18 -4.39 31.61
CA GLU A 97 14.87 -4.51 33.04
C GLU A 97 14.03 -3.34 33.59
N ASP A 98 14.12 -2.18 32.97
CA ASP A 98 13.38 -0.96 33.29
C ASP A 98 12.02 -0.86 32.56
N GLY A 99 11.57 -1.94 31.90
CA GLY A 99 10.29 -1.98 31.18
C GLY A 99 10.33 -1.35 29.78
N GLY A 100 11.52 -1.03 29.27
CA GLY A 100 11.74 -0.64 27.88
C GLY A 100 11.84 -1.84 26.93
N MET A 101 12.14 -1.55 25.66
CA MET A 101 12.41 -2.55 24.62
C MET A 101 13.60 -2.11 23.77
N ILE A 102 14.49 -3.04 23.45
CA ILE A 102 15.48 -2.90 22.37
C ILE A 102 14.86 -3.51 21.11
N VAL A 103 14.81 -2.74 20.03
CA VAL A 103 14.27 -3.16 18.74
C VAL A 103 15.39 -3.18 17.72
N TYR A 104 15.68 -4.35 17.15
CA TYR A 104 16.49 -4.49 15.94
C TYR A 104 15.54 -4.64 14.76
N CYS A 105 15.64 -3.76 13.76
CA CYS A 105 14.73 -3.75 12.62
C CYS A 105 15.48 -3.49 11.32
N SER A 106 15.15 -4.23 10.26
CA SER A 106 15.57 -3.89 8.90
C SER A 106 14.68 -2.75 8.40
N THR A 107 15.05 -1.51 8.73
CA THR A 107 14.31 -0.28 8.40
C THR A 107 15.22 0.80 7.85
N GLN A 108 14.69 1.64 6.95
CA GLN A 108 15.36 2.85 6.47
C GLN A 108 15.11 4.06 7.38
N ASN A 109 14.22 3.93 8.35
CA ASN A 109 13.83 4.99 9.28
C ASN A 109 13.83 4.43 10.71
N PRO A 110 14.98 4.50 11.42
CA PRO A 110 15.13 4.02 12.80
C PRO A 110 14.49 4.95 13.84
#